data_AF-A0A8S3C7R8-F1
#
_entry.id   AF-A0A8S3C7R8-F1
#
_cell.length_a   1.000
_cell.length_b   1.000
_cell.length_c   1.000
_cell.angle_alpha   90.00
_cell.angle_beta   90.00
_cell.angle_gamma   90.00
#
_symmetry.space_group_name_H-M   'P 1'
#
loop_
_entity.id
_entity.type
_entity.pdbx_description
1 polymer ?
#
loop_
_entity_poly.entity_id
_entity_poly.type
_entity_poly.pdbx_seq_one_letter_code
_entity_poly.pdbx_strand_id
1 'polypeptide(L)'
;MIRSIDSYNDSEKQIFKESENSKYKTELCQNFSNYGLCSYSSRCQFAHGLQELRCRNRHPKYKTELCRNFTSGYCSYGSRCQFLHNSADTKQENVDLTIFPALIYPTI
;
A
#
# COMPACT_ATOMS: atom_id res chain seq x y z
N MET A 1 18.91 29.51 -43.19
CA MET A 1 19.38 28.28 -43.89
C MET A 1 19.72 27.26 -42.80
N ILE A 2 18.75 26.44 -42.41
CA ILE A 2 18.70 24.98 -42.63
C ILE A 2 19.84 24.19 -41.93
N ARG A 3 19.43 23.51 -40.84
CA ARG A 3 19.69 22.12 -40.34
C ARG A 3 21.09 21.64 -39.95
N SER A 4 21.14 21.02 -38.76
CA SER A 4 21.51 19.62 -38.46
C SER A 4 21.16 19.35 -36.98
N ILE A 5 20.09 18.62 -36.62
CA ILE A 5 19.98 17.16 -36.47
C ILE A 5 21.10 16.58 -35.61
N ASP A 6 20.75 16.28 -34.36
CA ASP A 6 21.11 15.07 -33.60
C ASP A 6 19.99 14.87 -32.56
N SER A 7 18.88 14.22 -32.92
CA SER A 7 18.53 12.86 -32.48
C SER A 7 18.90 12.54 -31.03
N TYR A 8 18.26 13.19 -30.07
CA TYR A 8 18.25 12.70 -28.68
C TYR A 8 17.04 11.80 -28.48
N ASN A 9 17.33 10.51 -28.32
CA ASN A 9 16.37 9.41 -28.32
C ASN A 9 15.32 9.55 -27.20
N ASP A 10 14.03 9.48 -27.60
CA ASP A 10 12.85 9.54 -26.74
C ASP A 10 12.55 8.19 -26.03
N SER A 11 13.57 7.33 -25.87
CA SER A 11 13.44 5.94 -25.44
C SER A 11 13.95 5.64 -24.01
N GLU A 12 14.38 6.63 -23.25
CA GLU A 12 14.84 6.43 -21.85
C GLU A 12 13.97 7.10 -20.77
N LYS A 13 12.82 7.69 -21.11
CA LYS A 13 11.92 8.32 -20.13
C LYS A 13 11.00 7.35 -19.36
N GLN A 14 11.42 6.11 -19.16
CA GLN A 14 10.71 5.13 -18.34
C GLN A 14 11.57 4.49 -17.25
N ILE A 15 12.47 5.28 -16.64
CA ILE A 15 13.24 4.87 -15.47
C ILE A 15 12.68 5.58 -14.23
N PHE A 16 11.92 4.82 -13.43
CA PHE A 16 11.48 5.03 -12.04
C PHE A 16 10.72 6.31 -11.67
N LYS A 17 9.43 6.38 -12.03
CA LYS A 17 8.42 7.13 -11.26
C LYS A 17 7.90 6.27 -10.10
N GLU A 18 8.80 5.69 -9.30
CA GLU A 18 8.44 4.77 -8.21
C GLU A 18 8.07 5.49 -6.90
N SER A 19 8.22 6.81 -6.84
CA SER A 19 8.07 7.61 -5.61
C SER A 19 6.74 8.36 -5.45
N GLU A 20 5.80 8.29 -6.40
CA GLU A 20 4.61 9.17 -6.33
C GLU A 20 3.31 8.49 -5.87
N ASN A 21 3.20 7.15 -5.86
CA ASN A 21 1.95 6.48 -5.47
C ASN A 21 2.08 5.75 -4.14
N SER A 22 1.74 6.45 -3.05
CA SER A 22 1.69 5.94 -1.66
C SER A 22 0.73 4.77 -1.43
N LYS A 23 -0.02 4.33 -2.46
CA LYS A 23 -0.95 3.18 -2.42
C LYS A 23 -0.46 1.99 -3.24
N TYR A 24 0.66 2.12 -3.95
CA TYR A 24 1.17 1.02 -4.78
C TYR A 24 1.59 -0.15 -3.90
N LYS A 25 1.01 -1.32 -4.20
CA LYS A 25 1.27 -2.60 -3.52
C LYS A 25 1.04 -2.56 -2.01
N THR A 26 0.20 -1.65 -1.49
CA THR A 26 -0.07 -1.56 -0.04
C THR A 26 -1.19 -2.49 0.44
N GLU A 27 -1.86 -3.17 -0.48
CA GLU A 27 -2.92 -4.16 -0.21
C GLU A 27 -2.72 -5.38 -1.11
N LEU A 28 -3.16 -6.56 -0.65
CA LEU A 28 -3.10 -7.80 -1.43
C LEU A 28 -4.10 -7.79 -2.60
N CYS A 29 -3.70 -8.37 -3.73
CA CYS A 29 -4.55 -8.55 -4.89
C CYS A 29 -5.55 -9.67 -4.62
N GLN A 30 -6.84 -9.34 -4.57
CA GLN A 30 -7.89 -10.33 -4.31
C GLN A 30 -7.98 -11.40 -5.41
N ASN A 31 -7.86 -11.01 -6.69
CA ASN A 31 -7.94 -11.96 -7.80
C ASN A 31 -6.80 -12.99 -7.73
N PHE A 32 -5.58 -12.50 -7.51
CA PHE A 32 -4.43 -13.39 -7.36
C PHE A 32 -4.55 -14.26 -6.09
N SER A 33 -4.98 -13.67 -4.97
CA SER A 33 -5.14 -14.41 -3.71
C SER A 33 -6.20 -15.51 -3.80
N ASN A 34 -7.30 -15.27 -4.50
CA ASN A 34 -8.43 -16.22 -4.57
C ASN A 34 -8.23 -17.28 -5.65
N TYR A 35 -7.60 -16.93 -6.78
CA TYR A 35 -7.55 -17.78 -7.97
C TYR A 35 -6.14 -18.13 -8.43
N GLY A 36 -5.09 -17.56 -7.81
CA GLY A 36 -3.70 -17.68 -8.27
C GLY A 36 -3.41 -16.96 -9.59
N LEU A 37 -4.40 -16.25 -10.16
CA LEU A 37 -4.32 -15.61 -11.47
C LEU A 37 -4.79 -14.15 -11.39
N CYS A 38 -4.07 -13.28 -12.09
CA CYS A 38 -4.40 -11.86 -12.18
C CYS A 38 -4.16 -11.36 -13.61
N SER A 39 -5.20 -10.82 -14.24
CA SER A 39 -5.15 -10.30 -15.62
C SER A 39 -4.15 -9.17 -15.82
N TYR A 40 -3.74 -8.50 -14.74
CA TYR A 40 -2.79 -7.40 -14.77
C TYR A 40 -1.33 -7.86 -14.64
N SER A 41 -1.08 -9.10 -14.23
CA SER A 41 0.27 -9.67 -14.07
C SER A 41 1.20 -8.72 -13.31
N SER A 42 2.44 -8.50 -13.77
CA SER A 42 3.42 -7.60 -13.16
C SER A 42 2.99 -6.12 -13.07
N ARG A 43 2.00 -5.70 -13.88
CA ARG A 43 1.44 -4.33 -13.84
C ARG A 43 0.33 -4.17 -12.79
N CYS A 44 0.00 -5.21 -12.04
CA CYS A 44 -0.98 -5.11 -10.96
C CYS A 44 -0.52 -4.10 -9.90
N GLN A 45 -1.40 -3.19 -9.50
CA GLN A 45 -1.11 -2.20 -8.46
C GLN A 45 -1.24 -2.77 -7.04
N PHE A 46 -1.75 -3.99 -6.90
CA PHE A 46 -1.89 -4.72 -5.64
C PHE A 46 -0.85 -5.83 -5.54
N ALA A 47 -0.49 -6.21 -4.32
CA ALA A 47 0.55 -7.20 -4.07
C ALA A 47 0.06 -8.63 -4.34
N HIS A 48 0.80 -9.40 -5.13
CA HIS A 48 0.50 -10.83 -5.37
C HIS A 48 0.98 -11.75 -4.22
N GLY A 49 1.55 -11.19 -3.17
CA GLY A 49 1.94 -11.91 -1.96
C GLY A 49 2.58 -10.96 -0.95
N LEU A 50 2.93 -11.48 0.22
CA LEU A 50 3.57 -10.68 1.29
C LEU A 50 4.91 -10.07 0.84
N GLN A 51 5.64 -10.76 -0.05
CA GLN A 51 6.91 -10.27 -0.59
C GLN A 51 6.76 -8.98 -1.42
N GLU A 52 5.62 -8.80 -2.10
CA GLU A 52 5.34 -7.57 -2.86
C GLU A 52 4.63 -6.52 -2.00
N LEU A 53 4.13 -6.89 -0.82
CA LEU A 53 3.30 -6.03 0.02
C LEU A 53 4.15 -4.95 0.69
N ARG A 54 3.84 -3.69 0.38
CA ARG A 54 4.54 -2.52 0.89
C ARG A 54 3.81 -1.96 2.11
N CYS A 55 4.58 -1.50 3.09
CA CYS A 55 4.03 -0.76 4.22
C CYS A 55 3.53 0.61 3.75
N ARG A 56 2.35 1.01 4.22
CA ARG A 56 1.79 2.32 3.93
C ARG A 56 2.29 3.31 4.99
N ASN A 57 2.98 4.36 4.56
CA ASN A 57 3.28 5.47 5.46
C ASN A 57 1.95 6.21 5.76
N ARG A 58 1.49 6.14 7.01
CA ARG A 58 0.25 6.76 7.46
C ARG A 58 0.56 8.05 8.22
N HIS A 59 -0.34 9.01 8.13
CA HIS A 59 -0.22 10.24 8.90
C HIS A 59 -0.22 9.91 10.41
N PRO A 60 0.54 10.64 11.26
CA PRO A 60 0.57 10.41 12.71
C PRO A 60 -0.79 10.45 13.42
N LYS A 61 -1.79 11.10 12.82
CA LYS A 61 -3.18 11.13 13.30
C LYS A 61 -4.07 9.99 12.78
N TYR A 62 -3.49 8.97 12.15
CA TYR A 62 -4.25 7.82 11.69
C TYR A 62 -4.81 7.04 12.88
N LYS A 63 -6.12 6.82 12.89
CA LYS A 63 -6.83 6.10 13.96
C LYS A 63 -6.52 6.66 15.36
N THR A 64 -6.43 7.99 15.49
CA THR A 64 -6.30 8.67 16.78
C THR A 64 -7.62 9.24 17.30
N GLU A 65 -8.61 9.42 16.44
CA GLU A 65 -9.93 9.98 16.79
C GLU A 65 -11.05 9.00 16.41
N LEU A 66 -12.15 9.02 17.15
CA LEU A 66 -13.33 8.19 16.90
C LEU A 66 -14.03 8.57 15.59
N CYS A 67 -14.43 7.56 14.83
CA CYS A 67 -15.19 7.76 13.60
C CYS A 67 -16.61 8.21 13.93
N ARG A 68 -16.95 9.45 13.60
CA ARG A 68 -18.31 10.00 13.80
C ARG A 68 -19.37 9.33 12.90
N ASN A 69 -18.94 8.78 11.78
CA ASN A 69 -19.81 8.12 10.81
C ASN A 69 -19.97 6.62 11.09
N PHE A 70 -19.33 6.10 12.13
CA PHE A 70 -19.48 4.72 12.54
C PHE A 70 -20.68 4.60 13.48
N THR A 71 -21.83 4.27 12.90
CA THR A 71 -23.10 4.14 13.62
C THR A 71 -23.61 2.72 13.51
N SER A 72 -24.10 2.17 14.62
CA SER A 72 -24.66 0.80 14.68
C SER A 72 -23.76 -0.29 14.07
N GLY A 73 -22.43 -0.15 14.20
CA GLY A 73 -21.47 -1.12 13.68
C GLY A 73 -21.06 -0.93 12.20
N TYR A 74 -21.50 0.16 11.55
CA TYR A 74 -21.27 0.37 10.12
C TYR A 74 -20.64 1.73 9.81
N CYS A 75 -19.68 1.73 8.88
CA CYS A 75 -19.10 2.92 8.26
C CYS A 75 -18.85 2.61 6.78
N SER A 76 -19.24 3.51 5.88
CA SER A 76 -19.09 3.34 4.43
C SER A 76 -17.63 3.17 3.97
N TYR A 77 -16.67 3.62 4.78
CA TYR A 77 -15.24 3.44 4.52
C TYR A 77 -14.70 2.09 4.99
N GLY A 78 -15.46 1.32 5.77
CA GLY A 78 -15.06 0.01 6.28
C GLY A 78 -13.67 0.02 6.95
N SER A 79 -12.86 -0.98 6.66
CA SER A 79 -11.47 -1.10 7.16
C SER A 79 -10.52 -0.01 6.65
N ARG A 80 -10.89 0.71 5.59
CA ARG A 80 -10.11 1.84 5.04
C ARG A 80 -10.39 3.15 5.77
N CYS A 81 -11.29 3.15 6.74
CA CYS A 81 -11.55 4.32 7.58
C CYS A 81 -10.25 4.79 8.26
N GLN A 82 -10.06 6.10 8.32
CA GLN A 82 -8.89 6.72 8.96
C GLN A 82 -9.10 7.03 10.45
N PHE A 83 -10.30 6.74 10.96
CA PHE A 83 -10.73 6.99 12.33
C PHE A 83 -11.03 5.65 13.03
N LEU A 84 -11.06 5.66 14.35
CA LEU A 84 -11.31 4.48 15.20
C LEU A 84 -12.78 4.04 15.15
N HIS A 85 -13.03 2.73 15.03
CA HIS A 85 -14.36 2.13 15.22
C HIS A 85 -14.44 1.43 16.59
N ASN A 86 -15.50 1.70 17.38
CA ASN A 86 -15.61 1.28 18.80
C ASN A 86 -15.84 -0.23 19.02
N SER A 87 -16.26 -0.97 17.99
CA SER A 87 -16.43 -2.42 18.05
C SER A 87 -15.34 -3.07 17.22
N ALA A 88 -14.19 -3.28 17.86
CA ALA A 88 -13.09 -4.12 17.41
C ALA A 88 -12.70 -3.96 15.92
N ASP A 89 -11.80 -3.01 15.66
CA ASP A 89 -10.88 -3.02 14.49
C ASP A 89 -9.90 -4.21 14.55
N THR A 90 -10.36 -5.38 15.00
CA THR A 90 -9.57 -6.60 15.15
C THR A 90 -9.92 -7.54 14.02
N LYS A 91 -9.20 -7.39 12.92
CA LYS A 91 -8.46 -8.46 12.26
C LYS A 91 -7.54 -7.84 11.21
N GLN A 92 -6.29 -7.66 11.63
CA GLN A 92 -5.08 -7.61 10.82
C GLN A 92 -4.85 -6.33 10.01
N GLU A 93 -4.43 -5.27 10.72
CA GLU A 93 -3.37 -4.44 10.16
C GLU A 93 -2.05 -5.16 10.45
N ASN A 94 -1.24 -5.37 9.41
CA ASN A 94 0.14 -5.83 9.52
C ASN A 94 0.79 -5.15 10.72
N VAL A 95 1.16 -5.96 11.72
CA VAL A 95 1.98 -5.50 12.83
C VAL A 95 3.18 -4.85 12.20
N ASP A 96 3.30 -3.54 12.37
CA ASP A 96 4.45 -2.79 11.90
C ASP A 96 5.69 -3.32 12.64
N LEU A 97 6.37 -4.29 12.01
CA LEU A 97 7.60 -4.89 12.53
C LEU A 97 8.76 -3.90 12.58
N THR A 98 8.54 -2.61 12.24
CA THR A 98 9.56 -1.57 12.30
C THR A 98 9.39 -0.59 13.47
N ILE A 99 8.34 -0.71 14.29
CA ILE A 99 8.10 0.19 15.44
C ILE A 99 8.59 -0.37 16.80
N PHE A 100 9.06 -1.62 16.87
CA PHE A 100 9.82 -2.13 18.02
C PHE A 100 11.23 -2.55 17.60
N PRO A 101 12.25 -1.68 17.71
CA PRO A 101 13.62 -2.04 17.34
C PRO A 101 14.32 -2.95 18.36
N ALA A 102 13.61 -3.70 19.22
CA ALA A 102 14.27 -4.29 20.41
C ALA A 102 13.81 -5.67 20.92
N LEU A 103 12.99 -6.48 20.23
CA LEU A 103 12.56 -7.77 20.83
C LEU A 103 12.58 -9.02 19.93
N ILE A 104 13.20 -9.00 18.74
CA ILE A 104 13.33 -10.22 17.91
C ILE A 104 14.77 -10.41 17.39
N TYR A 105 15.75 -10.36 18.28
CA TYR A 105 16.99 -11.11 18.09
C TYR A 105 17.21 -11.99 19.32
N PRO A 106 17.26 -13.33 19.19
CA PRO A 106 17.83 -14.14 20.24
C PRO A 106 19.31 -13.76 20.33
N THR A 107 19.71 -13.19 21.45
CA THR A 107 21.12 -13.13 21.83
C THR A 107 21.61 -14.57 21.92
N ILE A 108 22.53 -14.95 21.03
CA ILE A 108 23.37 -16.15 21.20
C ILE A 108 24.30 -15.89 22.39
#